data_AF-A0A166CJE4-F1
#
_entry.id   AF-A0A166CJE4-F1
#
_cell.length_a   1.000
_cell.length_b   1.000
_cell.length_c   1.000
_cell.angle_alpha   90.00
_cell.angle_beta   90.00
_cell.angle_gamma   90.00
#
_symmetry.space_group_name_H-M   'P 1'
#
loop_
_entity.id
_entity.type
_entity.pdbx_description
1 polymer ?
#
loop_
_entity_poly.entity_id
_entity_poly.type
_entity_poly.pdbx_seq_one_letter_code
_entity_poly.pdbx_strand_id
1 'polypeptide(L)'
;MAIPSDLMKAFKSQDKSALDIASIKGNAPDAIKTHIAGILFFFIFHKESFAHSVGKRIKVVEVDAEDPNSGGNVNQATGEGQSRRRATVICECTVEQDMVNGAGNMHGGCTGYLMDICTSFPIAAATKNKDGSYGTSGVSQSLNIVYHAPAPVGTQLRIVSSTVAVGGRVMTARCEVQFGPEMLDHPLLTVLSDRFGIKFSIVLWRPVFTPR
;
A
#
# COMPACT_ATOMS: atom_id res chain seq x y z
N MET A 1 -15.85 3.92 10.39
CA MET A 1 -16.57 2.64 10.32
C MET A 1 -15.89 1.75 11.33
N ALA A 2 -16.59 1.30 12.38
CA ALA A 2 -16.01 0.27 13.25
C ALA A 2 -15.77 -0.97 12.38
N ILE A 3 -14.54 -1.48 12.38
CA ILE A 3 -14.21 -2.76 11.75
C ILE A 3 -15.18 -3.78 12.36
N PRO A 4 -16.08 -4.39 11.58
CA PRO A 4 -17.10 -5.30 12.11
C PRO A 4 -16.48 -6.33 13.05
N SER A 5 -17.17 -6.67 14.13
CA SER A 5 -16.65 -7.57 15.17
C SER A 5 -16.18 -8.92 14.62
N ASP A 6 -16.78 -9.38 13.54
CA ASP A 6 -16.44 -10.64 12.88
C ASP A 6 -15.19 -10.50 12.00
N LEU A 7 -14.96 -9.32 11.44
CA LEU A 7 -13.70 -8.97 10.79
C LEU A 7 -12.57 -8.81 11.80
N MET A 8 -12.84 -8.23 12.97
CA MET A 8 -11.91 -8.22 14.10
C MET A 8 -11.60 -9.63 14.61
N LYS A 9 -12.60 -10.53 14.62
CA LYS A 9 -12.39 -11.95 14.95
C LYS A 9 -11.57 -12.66 13.87
N ALA A 10 -11.83 -12.42 12.59
CA ALA A 10 -11.02 -12.96 11.48
C ALA A 10 -9.58 -12.44 11.50
N PHE A 11 -9.39 -11.16 11.85
CA PHE A 11 -8.08 -10.55 12.07
C PHE A 11 -7.36 -11.10 13.31
N LYS A 12 -8.11 -11.55 14.33
CA LYS A 12 -7.56 -12.17 15.55
C LYS A 12 -7.35 -13.68 15.42
N SER A 13 -8.17 -14.37 14.62
CA SER A 13 -8.11 -15.81 14.36
C SER A 13 -7.07 -16.19 13.30
N GLN A 14 -6.14 -15.28 13.00
CA GLN A 14 -5.18 -15.43 11.91
C GLN A 14 -4.53 -16.82 11.94
N ASP A 15 -4.74 -17.55 10.85
CA ASP A 15 -3.72 -18.47 10.37
C ASP A 15 -2.58 -17.60 9.79
N LYS A 16 -1.69 -17.19 10.70
CA LYS A 16 -0.51 -16.36 10.41
C LYS A 16 0.51 -17.08 9.52
N SER A 17 0.28 -18.36 9.19
CA SER A 17 1.21 -19.18 8.41
C SER A 17 1.24 -18.84 6.92
N ALA A 18 0.25 -18.10 6.40
CA ALA A 18 0.13 -17.84 4.97
C ALA A 18 0.98 -16.66 4.45
N LEU A 19 1.53 -15.82 5.33
CA LEU A 19 2.52 -14.81 4.96
C LEU A 19 3.83 -15.12 5.65
N ASP A 20 4.83 -15.48 4.86
CA ASP A 20 6.20 -15.62 5.33
C ASP A 20 6.78 -14.23 5.65
N ILE A 21 6.50 -13.71 6.84
CA ILE A 21 7.02 -12.41 7.30
C ILE A 21 8.55 -12.37 7.23
N ALA A 22 9.23 -13.52 7.38
CA ALA A 22 10.68 -13.59 7.28
C ALA A 22 11.18 -13.30 5.85
N SER A 23 10.34 -13.51 4.82
CA SER A 23 10.64 -13.13 3.44
C SER A 23 10.47 -11.64 3.15
N ILE A 24 9.77 -10.88 4.01
CA ILE A 24 9.54 -9.45 3.82
C ILE A 24 10.77 -8.67 4.27
N LYS A 25 11.44 -8.03 3.31
CA LYS A 25 12.64 -7.20 3.51
C LYS A 25 12.30 -5.86 4.18
N GLY A 26 13.33 -5.03 4.38
CA GLY A 26 13.19 -3.68 4.90
C GLY A 26 13.32 -3.58 6.41
N ASN A 27 13.49 -2.35 6.89
CA ASN A 27 13.88 -2.04 8.27
C ASN A 27 12.73 -2.07 9.28
N ALA A 28 11.47 -2.18 8.82
CA ALA A 28 10.33 -2.09 9.71
C ALA A 28 10.26 -3.30 10.68
N PRO A 29 9.87 -3.09 11.94
CA PRO A 29 9.64 -4.19 12.88
C PRO A 29 8.62 -5.20 12.36
N ASP A 30 8.78 -6.48 12.73
CA ASP A 30 7.89 -7.57 12.32
C ASP A 30 6.42 -7.31 12.67
N ALA A 31 6.17 -6.58 13.76
CA ALA A 31 4.82 -6.17 14.14
C ALA A 31 4.17 -5.22 13.11
N ILE A 32 4.94 -4.35 12.45
CA ILE A 32 4.45 -3.50 11.34
C ILE A 32 4.22 -4.35 10.08
N LYS A 33 5.16 -5.25 9.75
CA LYS A 33 5.04 -6.17 8.62
C LYS A 33 3.78 -7.04 8.74
N THR A 34 3.54 -7.57 9.94
CA THR A 34 2.33 -8.35 10.29
C THR A 34 1.06 -7.49 10.18
N HIS A 35 1.11 -6.22 10.60
CA HIS A 35 -0.02 -5.31 10.49
C HIS A 35 -0.40 -5.04 9.03
N ILE A 36 0.59 -4.76 8.17
CA ILE A 36 0.36 -4.57 6.73
C ILE A 36 -0.23 -5.83 6.09
N ALA A 37 0.30 -7.00 6.44
CA ALA A 37 -0.23 -8.28 5.98
C ALA A 37 -1.72 -8.44 6.33
N GLY A 38 -2.10 -8.05 7.55
CA GLY A 38 -3.50 -8.06 7.98
C GLY A 38 -4.38 -7.05 7.24
N ILE A 39 -3.85 -5.90 6.84
CA ILE A 39 -4.56 -4.91 6.00
C ILE A 39 -4.78 -5.46 4.59
N LEU A 40 -3.76 -6.08 3.98
CA LEU A 40 -3.93 -6.74 2.68
C LEU A 40 -5.03 -7.80 2.77
N PHE A 41 -4.98 -8.67 3.78
CA PHE A 41 -6.03 -9.66 4.03
C PHE A 41 -7.42 -9.01 4.14
N PHE A 42 -7.56 -7.90 4.87
CA PHE A 42 -8.83 -7.17 4.95
C PHE A 42 -9.36 -6.69 3.58
N PHE A 43 -8.50 -6.33 2.63
CA PHE A 43 -8.96 -5.96 1.29
C PHE A 43 -9.43 -7.17 0.47
N ILE A 44 -8.91 -8.37 0.74
CA ILE A 44 -9.07 -9.55 -0.13
C ILE A 44 -9.77 -10.74 0.52
N PHE A 45 -10.17 -10.68 1.80
CA PHE A 45 -10.65 -11.88 2.52
C PHE A 45 -11.98 -12.42 2.00
N HIS A 46 -12.85 -11.57 1.46
CA HIS A 46 -14.09 -12.01 0.83
C HIS A 46 -13.83 -12.42 -0.62
N LYS A 47 -14.03 -13.71 -0.93
CA LYS A 47 -13.85 -14.21 -2.31
C LYS A 47 -14.76 -13.53 -3.34
N GLU A 48 -15.93 -13.09 -2.89
CA GLU A 48 -16.92 -12.37 -3.69
C GLU A 48 -16.66 -10.85 -3.75
N SER A 49 -15.61 -10.34 -3.10
CA SER A 49 -15.30 -8.91 -3.18
C SER A 49 -14.75 -8.55 -4.56
N PHE A 50 -14.93 -7.28 -4.91
CA PHE A 50 -14.46 -6.73 -6.16
C PHE A 50 -12.96 -7.03 -6.38
N ALA A 51 -12.65 -7.59 -7.55
CA ALA A 51 -11.29 -7.89 -7.98
C ALA A 51 -10.48 -8.77 -7.02
N HIS A 52 -11.14 -9.65 -6.24
CA HIS A 52 -10.47 -10.62 -5.36
C HIS A 52 -9.39 -11.43 -6.08
N SER A 53 -9.64 -11.89 -7.31
CA SER A 53 -8.67 -12.65 -8.13
C SER A 53 -7.37 -11.88 -8.39
N VAL A 54 -7.45 -10.55 -8.49
CA VAL A 54 -6.31 -9.64 -8.64
C VAL A 54 -5.64 -9.37 -7.29
N GLY A 55 -6.42 -8.93 -6.30
CA GLY A 55 -5.87 -8.52 -5.00
C GLY A 55 -5.05 -9.62 -4.31
N LYS A 56 -5.48 -10.89 -4.41
CA LYS A 56 -4.75 -12.03 -3.84
C LYS A 56 -3.37 -12.31 -4.45
N ARG A 57 -3.05 -11.70 -5.60
CA ARG A 57 -1.74 -11.82 -6.26
C ARG A 57 -0.76 -10.71 -5.86
N ILE A 58 -1.19 -9.73 -5.06
CA ILE A 58 -0.32 -8.71 -4.50
C ILE A 58 0.59 -9.36 -3.46
N LYS A 59 1.90 -9.27 -3.64
CA LYS A 59 2.90 -9.73 -2.67
C LYS A 59 3.58 -8.53 -2.04
N VAL A 60 3.53 -8.40 -0.72
CA VAL A 60 4.34 -7.40 0.00
C VAL A 60 5.75 -7.96 0.15
N VAL A 61 6.75 -7.28 -0.39
CA VAL A 61 8.15 -7.80 -0.44
C VAL A 61 9.12 -6.98 0.39
N GLU A 62 8.81 -5.72 0.69
CA GLU A 62 9.66 -4.83 1.48
C GLU A 62 8.82 -3.80 2.22
N VAL A 63 9.19 -3.55 3.49
CA VAL A 63 8.57 -2.53 4.33
C VAL A 63 9.66 -1.77 5.06
N ASP A 64 9.74 -0.47 4.79
CA ASP A 64 10.55 0.46 5.55
C ASP A 64 9.65 1.45 6.29
N ALA A 65 9.96 1.71 7.54
CA ALA A 65 9.25 2.67 8.35
C ALA A 65 10.23 3.38 9.29
N GLU A 66 10.12 4.71 9.39
CA GLU A 66 10.85 5.47 10.39
C GLU A 66 10.44 5.03 11.81
N ASP A 67 11.44 4.84 12.68
CA ASP A 67 11.19 4.43 14.06
C ASP A 67 10.31 5.49 14.76
N PRO A 68 9.18 5.08 15.37
CA PRO A 68 8.30 5.97 16.10
C PRO A 68 8.95 6.77 17.24
N ASN A 69 10.15 6.39 17.69
CA ASN A 69 10.95 7.04 18.74
C ASN A 69 12.09 7.91 18.19
N SER A 70 12.32 7.93 16.87
CA SER A 70 13.27 8.84 16.23
C SER A 70 12.69 10.25 16.25
N GLY A 71 13.01 11.00 17.30
CA GLY A 71 12.43 12.29 17.64
C GLY A 71 12.51 13.33 16.52
N GLY A 72 11.38 13.57 15.86
CA GLY A 72 11.11 14.86 15.24
C GLY A 72 10.56 15.82 16.29
N ASN A 73 11.19 16.99 16.45
CA ASN A 73 10.76 18.03 17.40
C ASN A 73 9.24 18.29 17.31
N VAL A 74 8.51 17.85 18.34
CA VAL A 74 7.12 18.22 18.54
C VAL A 74 7.13 19.68 19.00
N ASN A 75 6.88 20.62 18.10
CA ASN A 75 6.54 21.98 18.51
C ASN A 75 5.18 21.96 19.20
N GLN A 76 5.20 21.90 20.54
CA GLN A 76 4.00 21.82 21.39
C GLN A 76 3.09 23.06 21.31
N ALA A 77 3.55 24.14 20.68
CA ALA A 77 2.84 25.42 20.63
C ALA A 77 1.63 25.47 19.67
N THR A 78 1.51 24.56 18.69
CA THR A 78 0.43 24.62 17.66
C THR A 78 -0.56 23.47 17.71
N GLY A 79 -0.36 22.44 18.55
CA GLY A 79 -1.24 21.26 18.58
C GLY A 79 -1.22 20.39 17.30
N GLU A 80 -0.48 20.80 16.26
CA GLU A 80 -0.28 20.09 14.99
C GLU A 80 1.09 19.41 14.97
N GLY A 81 1.32 18.52 15.93
CA GLY A 81 2.57 17.77 16.07
C GLY A 81 2.39 16.29 15.79
N GLN A 82 1.81 15.91 14.64
CA GLN A 82 1.87 14.52 14.22
C GLN A 82 3.21 14.26 13.57
N SER A 83 4.01 13.43 14.26
CA SER A 83 5.29 12.89 13.82
C SER A 83 5.24 12.60 12.32
N ARG A 84 6.18 13.20 11.58
CA ARG A 84 6.31 13.19 10.13
C ARG A 84 6.74 11.81 9.60
N ARG A 85 6.22 10.74 10.21
CA ARG A 85 6.67 9.36 10.03
C ARG A 85 6.55 8.99 8.57
N ARG A 86 7.68 8.65 7.99
CA ARG A 86 7.73 8.14 6.64
C ARG A 86 7.70 6.63 6.66
N ALA A 87 6.93 6.07 5.76
CA ALA A 87 7.00 4.65 5.45
C ALA A 87 6.97 4.46 3.94
N THR A 88 7.66 3.41 3.50
CA THR A 88 7.68 2.92 2.14
C THR A 88 7.33 1.44 2.17
N VAL A 89 6.44 1.03 1.29
CA VAL A 89 6.05 -0.37 1.11
C VAL A 89 6.16 -0.70 -0.36
N ILE A 90 6.81 -1.82 -0.63
CA ILE A 90 6.97 -2.33 -1.99
C ILE A 90 6.16 -3.60 -2.11
N CYS A 91 5.36 -3.62 -3.17
CA CYS A 91 4.61 -4.80 -3.57
C CYS A 91 5.01 -5.27 -4.97
N GLU A 92 4.82 -6.55 -5.22
CA GLU A 92 4.99 -7.17 -6.53
C GLU A 92 3.70 -7.83 -6.99
N CYS A 93 3.44 -7.80 -8.30
CA CYS A 93 2.30 -8.45 -8.93
C CYS A 93 2.61 -8.71 -10.41
N THR A 94 2.28 -9.90 -10.91
CA THR A 94 2.40 -10.21 -12.35
C THR A 94 1.11 -9.85 -13.06
N VAL A 95 1.22 -9.20 -14.22
CA VAL A 95 0.05 -8.89 -15.07
C VAL A 95 -0.46 -10.17 -15.71
N GLU A 96 -1.74 -10.44 -15.53
CA GLU A 96 -2.37 -11.69 -15.95
C GLU A 96 -3.60 -11.40 -16.82
N GLN A 97 -4.16 -12.44 -17.43
CA GLN A 97 -5.19 -12.29 -18.46
C GLN A 97 -6.47 -11.57 -17.98
N ASP A 98 -6.84 -11.72 -16.70
CA ASP A 98 -8.00 -11.04 -16.11
C ASP A 98 -7.72 -9.58 -15.69
N MET A 99 -6.51 -9.08 -15.94
CA MET A 99 -6.08 -7.72 -15.60
C MET A 99 -5.98 -6.80 -16.82
N VAL A 100 -6.08 -7.35 -18.04
CA VAL A 100 -5.81 -6.60 -19.28
C VAL A 100 -7.06 -6.06 -19.96
N ASN A 101 -6.86 -5.01 -20.75
CA ASN A 101 -7.85 -4.45 -21.65
C ASN A 101 -7.87 -5.22 -23.00
N GLY A 102 -8.73 -4.78 -23.92
CA GLY A 102 -8.86 -5.39 -25.26
C GLY A 102 -7.59 -5.34 -26.13
N ALA A 103 -6.58 -4.55 -25.76
CA ALA A 103 -5.29 -4.49 -26.44
C ALA A 103 -4.22 -5.37 -25.76
N GLY A 104 -4.57 -6.18 -24.77
CA GLY A 104 -3.65 -7.08 -24.07
C GLY A 104 -2.70 -6.39 -23.08
N ASN A 105 -2.95 -5.12 -22.73
CA ASN A 105 -2.20 -4.36 -21.74
C ASN A 105 -3.01 -4.19 -20.46
N MET A 106 -2.36 -4.02 -19.31
CA MET A 106 -3.05 -3.78 -18.04
C MET A 106 -4.11 -2.69 -18.18
N HIS A 107 -5.34 -3.02 -17.79
CA HIS A 107 -6.46 -2.11 -17.83
C HIS A 107 -6.22 -0.96 -16.83
N GLY A 108 -6.48 0.28 -17.24
CA GLY A 108 -6.26 1.45 -16.38
C GLY A 108 -7.00 1.37 -15.04
N GLY A 109 -8.21 0.81 -15.04
CA GLY A 109 -8.97 0.50 -13.82
C GLY A 109 -8.32 -0.57 -12.93
N CYS A 110 -7.64 -1.57 -13.50
CA CYS A 110 -6.86 -2.55 -12.73
C CYS A 110 -5.64 -1.87 -12.09
N THR A 111 -4.94 -1.00 -12.83
CA THR A 111 -3.88 -0.16 -12.27
C THR A 111 -4.39 0.68 -11.09
N GLY A 112 -5.54 1.36 -11.26
CA GLY A 112 -6.14 2.17 -10.21
C GLY A 112 -6.46 1.36 -8.95
N TYR A 113 -7.05 0.16 -9.11
CA TYR A 113 -7.32 -0.77 -8.01
C TYR A 113 -6.04 -1.19 -7.26
N LEU A 114 -4.99 -1.58 -7.98
CA LEU A 114 -3.71 -1.97 -7.37
C LEU A 114 -3.09 -0.80 -6.60
N MET A 115 -3.08 0.40 -7.18
CA MET A 115 -2.52 1.59 -6.54
C MET A 115 -3.32 2.01 -5.30
N ASP A 116 -4.65 1.93 -5.35
CA ASP A 116 -5.53 2.23 -4.22
C ASP A 116 -5.22 1.32 -3.01
N ILE A 117 -5.09 0.01 -3.24
CA ILE A 117 -4.69 -0.94 -2.19
C ILE A 117 -3.26 -0.64 -1.70
N CYS A 118 -2.29 -0.56 -2.60
CA CYS A 118 -0.88 -0.49 -2.22
C CYS A 118 -0.54 0.80 -1.46
N THR A 119 -1.23 1.89 -1.74
CA THR A 119 -1.03 3.18 -1.06
C THR A 119 -1.56 3.23 0.37
N SER A 120 -2.46 2.31 0.72
CA SER A 120 -2.92 2.14 2.09
C SER A 120 -1.82 1.61 3.01
N PHE A 121 -0.89 0.79 2.51
CA PHE A 121 0.13 0.14 3.33
C PHE A 121 1.13 1.10 3.99
N PRO A 122 1.78 2.05 3.28
CA PRO A 122 2.70 2.99 3.93
C PRO A 122 1.97 3.90 4.93
N ILE A 123 0.71 4.27 4.67
CA ILE A 123 -0.07 5.07 5.62
C ILE A 123 -0.38 4.26 6.89
N ALA A 124 -0.77 2.99 6.75
CA ALA A 124 -0.98 2.09 7.89
C ALA A 124 0.30 1.88 8.71
N ALA A 125 1.47 1.76 8.05
CA ALA A 125 2.76 1.64 8.70
C ALA A 125 3.17 2.89 9.48
N ALA A 126 2.90 4.08 8.93
CA ALA A 126 3.23 5.36 9.56
C ALA A 126 2.24 5.80 10.65
N THR A 127 1.05 5.18 10.72
CA THR A 127 -0.03 5.65 11.61
C THR A 127 -0.09 4.85 12.91
N LYS A 128 -0.20 5.57 14.03
CA LYS A 128 -0.57 5.03 15.35
C LYS A 128 -1.88 5.64 15.85
N ASN A 129 -2.64 4.85 16.62
CA ASN A 129 -3.77 5.34 17.40
C ASN A 129 -3.28 5.93 18.72
N LYS A 130 -4.16 6.66 19.42
CA LYS A 130 -3.84 7.30 20.71
C LYS A 130 -3.47 6.28 21.80
N ASP A 131 -3.98 5.06 21.70
CA ASP A 131 -3.71 3.94 22.60
C ASP A 131 -2.42 3.18 22.26
N GLY A 132 -1.64 3.63 21.28
CA GLY A 132 -0.39 2.98 20.85
C GLY A 132 -0.58 1.82 19.87
N SER A 133 -1.81 1.42 19.56
CA SER A 133 -2.10 0.41 18.53
C SER A 133 -1.82 0.94 17.12
N TYR A 134 -1.61 0.04 16.16
CA TYR A 134 -1.40 0.43 14.77
C TYR A 134 -2.69 1.00 14.17
N GLY A 135 -2.55 2.11 13.44
CA GLY A 135 -3.66 2.79 12.79
C GLY A 135 -4.08 2.10 11.50
N THR A 136 -5.21 2.54 10.95
CA THR A 136 -5.66 2.18 9.61
C THR A 136 -5.30 3.26 8.60
N SER A 137 -5.35 2.93 7.31
CA SER A 137 -5.13 3.89 6.22
C SER A 137 -6.28 4.88 6.03
N GLY A 138 -7.43 4.67 6.65
CA GLY A 138 -8.64 5.47 6.39
C GLY A 138 -9.34 5.04 5.10
N VAL A 139 -9.98 5.98 4.42
CA VAL A 139 -10.66 5.75 3.14
C VAL A 139 -10.14 6.70 2.06
N SER A 140 -10.08 6.20 0.83
CA SER A 140 -9.64 6.96 -0.34
C SER A 140 -10.64 8.05 -0.70
N GLN A 141 -10.15 9.30 -0.76
CA GLN A 141 -10.96 10.45 -1.18
C GLN A 141 -10.64 10.90 -2.60
N SER A 142 -9.37 10.87 -2.99
CA SER A 142 -8.93 11.32 -4.30
C SER A 142 -7.74 10.51 -4.80
N LEU A 143 -7.83 10.03 -6.03
CA LEU A 143 -6.81 9.24 -6.71
C LEU A 143 -6.43 9.95 -8.03
N ASN A 144 -5.17 10.37 -8.20
CA ASN A 144 -4.70 11.04 -9.42
C ASN A 144 -3.58 10.25 -10.12
N ILE A 145 -3.92 9.58 -11.24
CA ILE A 145 -3.03 8.64 -11.95
C ILE A 145 -2.52 9.24 -13.26
N VAL A 146 -1.21 9.16 -13.47
CA VAL A 146 -0.56 9.46 -14.76
C VAL A 146 0.05 8.19 -15.36
N TYR A 147 -0.46 7.75 -16.51
CA TYR A 147 0.03 6.57 -17.21
C TYR A 147 1.21 6.92 -18.14
N HIS A 148 2.35 6.25 -17.95
CA HIS A 148 3.57 6.56 -18.70
C HIS A 148 3.97 5.46 -19.70
N ALA A 149 3.63 4.19 -19.44
CA ALA A 149 3.97 3.07 -20.31
C ALA A 149 2.91 1.96 -20.20
N PRO A 150 2.70 1.16 -21.28
CA PRO A 150 1.89 -0.04 -21.23
C PRO A 150 2.59 -1.18 -20.46
N ALA A 151 1.79 -2.06 -19.86
CA ALA A 151 2.26 -3.29 -19.21
C ALA A 151 1.48 -4.49 -19.79
N PRO A 152 2.02 -5.20 -20.79
CA PRO A 152 1.40 -6.40 -21.36
C PRO A 152 1.23 -7.55 -20.34
N VAL A 153 0.40 -8.55 -20.66
CA VAL A 153 0.35 -9.83 -19.92
C VAL A 153 1.76 -10.39 -19.73
N GLY A 154 2.02 -10.97 -18.55
CA GLY A 154 3.31 -11.52 -18.15
C GLY A 154 4.29 -10.49 -17.58
N THR A 155 3.99 -9.20 -17.69
CA THR A 155 4.84 -8.16 -17.10
C THR A 155 4.88 -8.32 -15.58
N GLN A 156 6.08 -8.36 -15.02
CA GLN A 156 6.25 -8.28 -13.57
C GLN A 156 6.22 -6.82 -13.15
N LEU A 157 5.33 -6.47 -12.21
CA LEU A 157 5.21 -5.13 -11.68
C LEU A 157 5.91 -5.01 -10.34
N ARG A 158 6.60 -3.90 -10.16
CA ARG A 158 7.10 -3.43 -8.87
C ARG A 158 6.36 -2.16 -8.50
N ILE A 159 5.56 -2.23 -7.44
CA ILE A 159 4.66 -1.17 -6.99
C ILE A 159 5.25 -0.54 -5.72
N VAL A 160 5.78 0.67 -5.84
CA VAL A 160 6.49 1.38 -4.77
C VAL A 160 5.59 2.45 -4.20
N SER A 161 5.09 2.24 -2.98
CA SER A 161 4.20 3.19 -2.31
C SER A 161 4.90 3.83 -1.10
N SER A 162 4.79 5.15 -0.95
CA SER A 162 5.39 5.88 0.17
C SER A 162 4.45 6.95 0.71
N THR A 163 4.55 7.24 2.00
CA THR A 163 3.84 8.38 2.59
C THR A 163 4.44 9.71 2.13
N VAL A 164 3.59 10.66 1.77
CA VAL A 164 3.98 12.06 1.51
C VAL A 164 3.73 12.91 2.75
N ALA A 165 2.53 12.80 3.33
CA ALA A 165 2.13 13.49 4.55
C ALA A 165 1.14 12.62 5.32
N VAL A 166 1.28 12.51 6.63
CA VAL A 166 0.35 11.75 7.48
C VAL A 166 -0.14 12.68 8.59
N GLY A 167 -1.32 13.25 8.39
CA GLY A 167 -1.97 14.15 9.32
C GLY A 167 -3.21 13.54 9.99
N GLY A 168 -3.76 14.25 10.97
CA GLY A 168 -4.79 13.68 11.84
C GLY A 168 -6.13 13.49 11.15
N ARG A 169 -6.35 14.24 10.07
CA ARG A 169 -7.57 14.23 9.25
C ARG A 169 -7.29 13.79 7.82
N VAL A 170 -6.18 14.24 7.25
CA VAL A 170 -5.82 14.01 5.85
C VAL A 170 -4.43 13.40 5.79
N MET A 171 -4.30 12.35 4.99
CA MET A 171 -3.06 11.62 4.75
C MET A 171 -2.86 11.54 3.24
N THR A 172 -1.62 11.54 2.78
CA THR A 172 -1.28 11.52 1.37
C THR A 172 -0.18 10.51 1.15
N ALA A 173 -0.33 9.67 0.14
CA ALA A 173 0.69 8.74 -0.30
C ALA A 173 0.99 8.94 -1.80
N ARG A 174 2.20 8.58 -2.18
CA ARG A 174 2.68 8.48 -3.56
C ARG A 174 2.83 7.01 -3.87
N CYS A 175 2.55 6.63 -5.11
CA CYS A 175 2.77 5.29 -5.61
C CYS A 175 3.31 5.36 -7.03
N GLU A 176 4.30 4.52 -7.30
CA GLU A 176 4.90 4.35 -8.62
C GLU A 176 4.83 2.88 -9.02
N VAL A 177 4.32 2.62 -10.22
CA VAL A 177 4.34 1.28 -10.82
C VAL A 177 5.45 1.23 -11.85
N GLN A 178 6.40 0.34 -11.61
CA GLN A 178 7.62 0.15 -12.38
C GLN A 178 7.69 -1.30 -12.90
N PHE A 179 8.54 -1.55 -13.89
CA PHE A 179 8.87 -2.92 -14.27
C PHE A 179 9.66 -3.60 -13.15
N GLY A 180 9.39 -4.88 -12.92
CA GLY A 180 10.10 -5.71 -11.96
C GLY A 180 11.59 -5.85 -12.31
N PRO A 181 12.44 -6.12 -11.32
CA PRO A 181 13.89 -6.21 -11.52
C PRO A 181 14.29 -7.23 -12.58
N GLU A 182 13.60 -8.38 -12.65
CA GLU A 182 13.86 -9.42 -13.67
C GLU A 182 13.61 -8.95 -15.12
N MET A 183 12.82 -7.89 -15.32
CA MET A 183 12.57 -7.29 -16.63
C MET A 183 13.59 -6.20 -16.99
N LEU A 184 14.33 -5.65 -16.01
CA LEU A 184 15.34 -4.61 -16.25
C LEU A 184 16.62 -5.17 -16.88
N ASP A 185 16.88 -6.46 -16.67
CA ASP A 185 17.99 -7.21 -17.27
C ASP A 185 17.73 -7.57 -18.75
N HIS A 186 16.52 -7.29 -19.28
CA HIS A 186 16.21 -7.50 -20.69
C HIS A 186 16.80 -6.37 -21.54
N PRO A 187 17.64 -6.66 -22.56
CA PRO A 187 18.44 -5.66 -23.29
C PRO A 187 17.64 -4.59 -24.06
N LEU A 188 16.33 -4.81 -24.26
CA LEU A 188 15.42 -3.83 -24.88
C LEU A 188 14.74 -2.87 -23.87
N LEU A 189 14.79 -3.15 -22.56
CA LEU A 189 14.09 -2.37 -21.53
C LEU A 189 15.01 -1.48 -20.68
N THR A 190 16.31 -1.76 -20.66
CA THR A 190 17.33 -0.97 -19.93
C THR A 190 17.41 0.50 -20.38
N VAL A 191 16.93 0.84 -21.58
CA VAL A 191 16.91 2.22 -22.11
C VAL A 191 15.63 3.00 -21.73
N LEU A 192 14.58 2.32 -21.25
CA LEU A 192 13.27 2.93 -20.95
C LEU A 192 12.98 3.05 -19.45
N SER A 193 13.67 2.30 -18.58
CA SER A 193 13.37 2.22 -17.14
C SER A 193 13.56 3.53 -16.37
N ASP A 194 14.53 4.36 -16.77
CA ASP A 194 14.85 5.59 -16.04
C ASP A 194 13.88 6.76 -16.30
N ARG A 195 12.94 6.62 -17.25
CA ARG A 195 12.04 7.72 -17.66
C ARG A 195 10.57 7.35 -17.79
N PHE A 196 10.19 6.08 -17.76
CA PHE A 196 8.81 5.65 -18.02
C PHE A 196 8.29 4.73 -16.91
N GLY A 197 7.54 5.31 -15.96
CA GLY A 197 6.82 4.58 -14.92
C GLY A 197 5.59 5.38 -14.49
N ILE A 198 4.49 4.71 -14.12
CA ILE A 198 3.24 5.37 -13.72
C ILE A 198 3.47 6.14 -12.42
N LYS A 199 3.23 7.46 -12.38
CA LYS A 199 3.45 8.32 -11.20
C LYS A 199 2.12 8.88 -10.70
N PHE A 200 1.95 8.98 -9.39
CA PHE A 200 0.65 9.36 -8.80
C PHE A 200 0.76 9.92 -7.37
N SER A 201 -0.31 10.56 -6.92
CA SER A 201 -0.57 10.89 -5.50
C SER A 201 -2.04 10.63 -5.12
N ILE A 202 -2.27 10.06 -3.93
CA ILE A 202 -3.60 9.88 -3.30
C ILE A 202 -3.72 10.71 -2.05
N VAL A 203 -4.93 11.22 -1.82
CA VAL A 203 -5.35 11.82 -0.56
C VAL A 203 -6.35 10.88 0.10
N LEU A 204 -5.98 10.35 1.27
CA LEU A 204 -6.82 9.56 2.17
C LEU A 204 -7.35 10.44 3.31
N TRP A 205 -8.55 10.13 3.81
CA TRP A 205 -9.12 10.80 4.97
C TRP A 205 -9.37 9.84 6.13
N ARG A 206 -9.07 10.33 7.33
CA ARG A 206 -9.30 9.63 8.58
C ARG A 206 -10.58 10.20 9.23
N PRO A 207 -11.64 9.40 9.40
CA PRO A 207 -12.83 9.87 10.09
C PRO A 207 -12.54 10.10 11.58
N VAL A 208 -12.94 11.26 12.09
CA VAL A 208 -13.00 11.52 13.54
C VAL A 208 -14.34 11.01 14.05
N PHE A 209 -14.35 9.85 14.71
CA PHE A 209 -15.53 9.41 15.47
C PHE A 209 -15.43 9.95 16.89
N THR A 210 -16.22 10.98 17.20
CA THR A 210 -16.59 11.28 18.58
C THR A 210 -17.61 10.24 19.02
N PRO A 211 -17.37 9.46 20.09
CA PRO A 211 -18.44 8.68 20.71
C PRO A 211 -19.52 9.67 21.17
N ARG A 212 -20.79 9.41 20.83
CA ARG A 212 -21.92 9.95 21.59
C ARG A 212 -22.18 9.04 22.77
#